data_AF-A0A265DTY6-F1
#
_entry.id   AF-A0A265DTY6-F1
#
_cell.length_a   1.000
_cell.length_b   1.000
_cell.length_c   1.000
_cell.angle_alpha   90.00
_cell.angle_beta   90.00
_cell.angle_gamma   90.00
#
_symmetry.space_group_name_H-M   'P 1'
#
loop_
_entity.id
_entity.type
_entity.pdbx_description
1 polymer ?
#
loop_
_entity_poly.entity_id
_entity_poly.type
_entity_poly.pdbx_seq_one_letter_code
_entity_poly.pdbx_strand_id
1 'polypeptide(L)'
;MPKTLIFIFATLFLTLPSQAYAHTSDAEAAALAWLEAIDSGQYEQAWESSSPLLKNPLSPHMLERTIGAARRDFGTVQSRRRVSVIRETSMPGAPRGDYAILTFQTRFENRPQITETITPHLEEGTWRVSGYYVN
;
A
#
# COMPACT_ATOMS: atom_id res chain seq x y z
N MET A 1 55.52 35.29 11.00
CA MET A 1 54.37 34.68 11.72
C MET A 1 53.18 34.57 10.78
N PRO A 2 52.91 33.41 10.17
CA PRO A 2 51.63 33.20 9.49
C PRO A 2 50.61 32.59 10.47
N LYS A 3 49.45 33.23 10.57
CA LYS A 3 48.30 32.80 11.38
C LYS A 3 47.63 31.60 10.71
N THR A 4 47.56 30.47 11.40
CA THR A 4 46.83 29.27 10.95
C THR A 4 45.33 29.52 11.07
N LEU A 5 44.63 29.55 9.93
CA LEU A 5 43.16 29.62 9.89
C LEU A 5 42.62 28.19 9.94
N ILE A 6 42.06 27.81 11.09
CA ILE A 6 41.40 26.51 11.30
C ILE A 6 40.02 26.57 10.63
N PHE A 7 39.87 25.85 9.52
CA PHE A 7 38.55 25.59 8.93
C PHE A 7 37.91 24.42 9.69
N ILE A 8 36.96 24.74 10.56
CA ILE A 8 36.08 23.74 11.18
C ILE A 8 35.15 23.21 10.09
N PHE A 9 35.41 21.98 9.64
CA PHE A 9 34.47 21.21 8.83
C PHE A 9 33.28 20.83 9.71
N ALA A 10 32.25 21.67 9.74
CA ALA A 10 30.98 21.32 10.35
C ALA A 10 30.29 20.28 9.45
N THR A 11 30.36 19.01 9.84
CA THR A 11 29.57 17.91 9.28
C THR A 11 28.09 18.19 9.54
N LEU A 12 27.41 18.75 8.55
CA LEU A 12 25.96 18.89 8.52
C LEU A 12 25.35 17.48 8.40
N PHE A 13 25.02 16.85 9.53
CA PHE A 13 24.14 15.69 9.56
C PHE A 13 22.74 16.13 9.09
N LEU A 14 22.48 15.99 7.81
CA LEU A 14 21.17 16.20 7.21
C LEU A 14 20.27 15.00 7.60
N THR A 15 19.73 15.00 8.82
CA THR A 15 18.79 13.97 9.27
C THR A 15 17.37 14.29 8.80
N LEU A 16 17.00 13.88 7.59
CA LEU A 16 15.59 13.77 7.15
C LEU A 16 15.47 12.54 6.24
N PRO A 17 14.38 11.73 6.27
CA PRO A 17 13.07 11.91 6.92
C PRO A 17 12.55 10.62 7.62
N SER A 18 12.79 10.44 8.93
CA SER A 18 12.26 9.26 9.67
C SER A 18 10.74 9.13 9.57
N GLN A 19 10.02 10.26 9.62
CA GLN A 19 8.55 10.25 9.57
C GLN A 19 7.98 9.87 8.20
N ALA A 20 8.58 10.30 7.09
CA ALA A 20 8.08 9.92 5.77
C ALA A 20 8.30 8.41 5.48
N TYR A 21 9.41 7.86 5.98
CA TYR A 21 9.67 6.42 5.93
C TYR A 21 8.72 5.61 6.80
N ALA A 22 8.52 6.00 8.07
CA ALA A 22 7.59 5.34 8.99
C ALA A 22 6.15 5.34 8.46
N HIS A 23 5.69 6.47 7.92
CA HIS A 23 4.35 6.59 7.36
C HIS A 23 4.13 5.68 6.13
N THR A 24 5.19 5.45 5.35
CA THR A 24 5.14 4.55 4.18
C THR A 24 5.15 3.09 4.59
N SER A 25 5.91 2.72 5.63
CA SER A 25 5.91 1.34 6.14
C SER A 25 4.56 0.95 6.74
N ASP A 26 3.86 1.87 7.40
CA ASP A 26 2.55 1.58 8.00
C ASP A 26 1.48 1.36 6.92
N ALA A 27 1.52 2.16 5.84
CA ALA A 27 0.64 1.95 4.69
C ALA A 27 0.87 0.59 4.03
N GLU A 28 2.14 0.20 3.85
CA GLU A 28 2.50 -1.10 3.29
C GLU A 28 2.05 -2.26 4.17
N ALA A 29 2.21 -2.14 5.50
CA ALA A 29 1.73 -3.13 6.45
C ALA A 29 0.21 -3.30 6.37
N ALA A 30 -0.55 -2.20 6.28
CA ALA A 30 -2.00 -2.26 6.11
C ALA A 30 -2.42 -2.93 4.79
N ALA A 31 -1.72 -2.63 3.69
CA ALA A 31 -1.95 -3.26 2.40
C ALA A 31 -1.68 -4.78 2.44
N LEU A 32 -0.56 -5.19 3.05
CA LEU A 32 -0.19 -6.61 3.16
C LEU A 32 -1.15 -7.39 4.06
N ALA A 33 -1.58 -6.82 5.19
CA ALA A 33 -2.56 -7.45 6.07
C ALA A 33 -3.92 -7.64 5.37
N TRP A 34 -4.35 -6.64 4.58
CA TRP A 34 -5.55 -6.75 3.78
C TRP A 34 -5.44 -7.83 2.69
N LEU A 35 -4.31 -7.88 1.98
CA LEU A 35 -4.04 -8.91 0.97
C LEU A 35 -4.01 -10.31 1.57
N GLU A 36 -3.42 -10.49 2.75
CA GLU A 36 -3.40 -11.77 3.47
C GLU A 36 -4.81 -12.26 3.80
N ALA A 37 -5.69 -11.36 4.24
CA ALA A 37 -7.10 -11.70 4.49
C ALA A 37 -7.81 -12.12 3.19
N ILE A 38 -7.57 -11.42 2.07
CA ILE A 38 -8.09 -11.82 0.76
C ILE A 38 -7.55 -13.19 0.32
N ASP A 39 -6.24 -13.40 0.43
CA ASP A 39 -5.56 -14.63 0.01
C ASP A 39 -6.02 -15.83 0.86
N SER A 40 -6.40 -15.59 2.12
CA SER A 40 -7.00 -16.56 3.04
C SER A 40 -8.52 -16.75 2.89
N GLY A 41 -9.15 -16.06 1.94
CA GLY A 41 -10.60 -16.11 1.72
C GLY A 41 -11.44 -15.37 2.78
N GLN A 42 -10.80 -14.59 3.66
CA GLN A 42 -11.44 -13.81 4.72
C GLN A 42 -11.93 -12.45 4.19
N TYR A 43 -12.79 -12.48 3.18
CA TYR A 43 -13.27 -11.26 2.50
C TYR A 43 -14.03 -10.30 3.40
N GLU A 44 -14.79 -10.81 4.37
CA GLU A 44 -15.49 -9.98 5.35
C GLU A 44 -14.52 -9.19 6.23
N GLN A 45 -13.45 -9.84 6.72
CA GLN A 45 -12.40 -9.17 7.49
C GLN A 45 -11.63 -8.13 6.66
N ALA A 46 -11.31 -8.47 5.41
CA ALA A 46 -10.70 -7.53 4.48
C ALA A 46 -11.62 -6.32 4.24
N TRP A 47 -12.92 -6.56 4.07
CA TRP A 47 -13.91 -5.50 3.89
C TRP A 47 -14.04 -4.61 5.14
N GLU A 48 -14.12 -5.20 6.33
CA GLU A 48 -14.26 -4.44 7.58
C GLU A 48 -13.06 -3.54 7.86
N SER A 49 -11.85 -4.01 7.53
CA SER A 49 -10.60 -3.25 7.67
C SER A 49 -10.34 -2.24 6.54
N SER A 50 -11.22 -2.16 5.54
CA SER A 50 -11.09 -1.23 4.41
C SER A 50 -11.60 0.18 4.74
N SER A 51 -11.16 1.15 3.95
CA SER A 51 -11.67 2.53 4.03
C SER A 51 -13.12 2.58 3.53
N PRO A 52 -13.96 3.53 4.01
CA PRO A 52 -15.28 3.82 3.45
C PRO A 52 -15.28 4.00 1.93
N LEU A 53 -14.18 4.46 1.34
CA LEU A 53 -14.02 4.56 -0.12
C LEU A 53 -14.17 3.21 -0.85
N LEU A 54 -13.78 2.10 -0.21
CA LEU A 54 -13.99 0.74 -0.71
C LEU A 54 -15.32 0.15 -0.19
N LYS A 55 -15.67 0.40 1.08
CA LYS A 55 -16.87 -0.18 1.72
C LYS A 55 -18.18 0.37 1.18
N ASN A 56 -18.24 1.65 0.82
CA ASN A 56 -19.48 2.27 0.32
C ASN A 56 -19.95 1.68 -1.02
N PRO A 57 -19.08 1.48 -2.03
CA PRO A 57 -19.51 0.89 -3.31
C PRO A 57 -19.66 -0.63 -3.28
N LEU A 58 -19.05 -1.34 -2.33
CA LEU A 58 -19.01 -2.80 -2.30
C LEU A 58 -19.54 -3.33 -0.97
N SER A 59 -20.51 -4.24 -0.97
CA SER A 59 -20.75 -5.09 0.20
C SER A 59 -19.64 -6.14 0.36
N PRO A 60 -19.49 -6.81 1.52
CA PRO A 60 -18.51 -7.90 1.68
C PRO A 60 -18.63 -8.98 0.59
N HIS A 61 -19.86 -9.40 0.28
CA HIS A 61 -20.12 -10.37 -0.78
C HIS A 61 -19.79 -9.83 -2.17
N MET A 62 -20.01 -8.53 -2.44
CA MET A 62 -19.59 -7.93 -3.71
C MET A 62 -18.07 -7.85 -3.84
N LEU A 63 -17.35 -7.60 -2.73
CA LEU A 63 -15.89 -7.64 -2.71
C LEU A 63 -15.37 -9.03 -3.06
N GLU A 64 -15.88 -10.07 -2.38
CA GLU A 64 -15.57 -11.47 -2.66
C GLU A 64 -15.83 -11.81 -4.13
N ARG A 65 -17.03 -11.53 -4.65
CA ARG A 65 -17.36 -11.85 -6.04
C ARG A 65 -16.48 -11.11 -7.04
N THR A 66 -16.14 -9.85 -6.79
CA THR A 66 -15.34 -9.03 -7.69
C THR A 66 -13.90 -9.54 -7.75
N ILE A 67 -13.29 -9.79 -6.60
CA ILE A 67 -11.92 -10.30 -6.52
C ILE A 67 -11.86 -11.75 -7.02
N GLY A 68 -12.82 -12.58 -6.62
CA GLY A 68 -12.90 -13.96 -7.08
C GLY A 68 -13.08 -14.08 -8.59
N ALA A 69 -13.84 -13.17 -9.22
CA ALA A 69 -13.94 -13.11 -10.68
C ALA A 69 -12.62 -12.67 -11.33
N ALA A 70 -11.94 -11.66 -10.78
CA ALA A 70 -10.68 -11.17 -11.31
C ALA A 70 -9.54 -12.19 -11.19
N ARG A 71 -9.51 -12.97 -10.11
CA ARG A 71 -8.44 -13.94 -9.79
C ARG A 71 -8.80 -15.39 -10.09
N ARG A 72 -9.94 -15.65 -10.75
CA ARG A 72 -10.53 -17.01 -10.91
C ARG A 72 -9.52 -18.08 -11.35
N ASP A 73 -8.68 -17.74 -12.32
CA ASP A 73 -7.74 -18.69 -12.95
C ASP A 73 -6.29 -18.49 -12.50
N PHE A 74 -6.06 -17.72 -11.43
CA PHE A 74 -4.70 -17.40 -10.99
C PHE A 74 -4.10 -18.52 -10.14
N GLY A 75 -4.93 -19.25 -9.39
CA GLY A 75 -4.47 -20.22 -8.39
C GLY A 75 -3.96 -19.55 -7.12
N THR A 76 -3.21 -20.29 -6.31
CA THR A 76 -2.70 -19.80 -5.02
C THR A 76 -1.57 -18.77 -5.20
N VAL A 77 -1.44 -17.82 -4.27
CA VAL A 77 -0.30 -16.89 -4.24
C VAL A 77 0.95 -17.65 -3.80
N GLN A 78 2.01 -17.60 -4.62
CA GLN A 78 3.31 -18.22 -4.30
C GLN A 78 4.30 -17.21 -3.73
N SER A 79 4.32 -15.99 -4.27
CA SER A 79 5.13 -14.91 -3.74
C SER A 79 4.63 -13.54 -4.21
N ARG A 80 4.94 -12.52 -3.43
CA ARG A 80 4.59 -11.13 -3.70
C ARG A 80 5.79 -10.25 -3.39
N ARG A 81 6.18 -9.39 -4.35
CA ARG A 81 7.33 -8.48 -4.20
C ARG A 81 6.89 -7.06 -4.50
N ARG A 82 7.11 -6.14 -3.55
CA ARG A 82 6.86 -4.71 -3.79
C ARG A 82 7.79 -4.19 -4.88
N VAL A 83 7.21 -3.49 -5.84
CA VAL A 83 7.90 -2.81 -6.95
C VAL A 83 8.03 -1.33 -6.66
N SER A 84 6.97 -0.69 -6.14
CA SER A 84 6.97 0.74 -5.86
C SER A 84 5.97 1.14 -4.78
N VAL A 85 6.19 2.31 -4.22
CA VAL A 85 5.33 3.06 -3.30
C VAL A 85 5.36 4.51 -3.72
N ILE A 86 4.20 5.08 -4.05
CA ILE A 86 4.05 6.50 -4.39
C ILE A 86 3.10 7.12 -3.38
N ARG A 87 3.48 8.26 -2.80
CA ARG A 87 2.60 9.00 -1.90
C ARG A 87 1.91 10.13 -2.64
N GLU A 88 0.61 10.25 -2.41
CA GLU A 88 -0.22 11.30 -2.98
C GLU A 88 -1.10 11.91 -1.89
N THR A 89 -1.44 13.19 -2.03
CA THR A 89 -2.38 13.87 -1.13
C THR A 89 -3.76 14.12 -1.76
N SER A 90 -3.89 13.74 -3.03
CA SER A 90 -5.10 13.90 -3.83
C SER A 90 -5.21 12.79 -4.86
N MET A 91 -6.41 12.23 -4.99
CA MET A 91 -6.73 11.20 -5.97
C MET A 91 -7.98 11.61 -6.76
N PRO A 92 -8.10 11.28 -8.06
CA PRO A 92 -9.29 11.59 -8.84
C PRO A 92 -10.56 11.01 -8.21
N GLY A 93 -11.55 11.86 -7.92
CA GLY A 93 -12.84 11.44 -7.37
C GLY A 93 -12.84 11.03 -5.89
N ALA A 94 -11.72 11.17 -5.17
CA ALA A 94 -11.62 10.87 -3.74
C ALA A 94 -11.36 12.13 -2.89
N PRO A 95 -11.66 12.11 -1.59
CA PRO A 95 -11.33 13.20 -0.67
C PRO A 95 -9.83 13.51 -0.62
N ARG A 96 -9.47 14.73 -0.18
CA ARG A 96 -8.09 15.04 0.19
C ARG A 96 -7.69 14.25 1.43
N GLY A 97 -6.47 13.73 1.42
CA GLY A 97 -5.93 12.89 2.50
C GLY A 97 -4.63 12.24 2.07
N ASP A 98 -3.93 11.56 2.97
CA ASP A 98 -2.71 10.84 2.61
C ASP A 98 -3.05 9.50 1.97
N TYR A 99 -2.53 9.27 0.77
CA TYR A 99 -2.63 8.01 0.04
C TYR A 99 -1.24 7.43 -0.17
N ALA A 100 -1.16 6.11 -0.17
CA ALA A 100 -0.02 5.37 -0.67
C ALA A 100 -0.49 4.48 -1.80
N ILE A 101 0.15 4.56 -2.97
CA ILE A 101 -0.11 3.68 -4.11
C ILE A 101 1.02 2.66 -4.12
N LEU A 102 0.70 1.44 -3.72
CA LEU A 102 1.64 0.33 -3.67
C LEU A 102 1.45 -0.55 -4.89
N THR A 103 2.55 -0.81 -5.59
CA THR A 103 2.56 -1.78 -6.70
C THR A 103 3.37 -2.99 -6.29
N PHE A 104 2.78 -4.16 -6.47
CA PHE A 104 3.43 -5.45 -6.26
C PHE A 104 3.47 -6.24 -7.56
N GLN A 105 4.54 -7.01 -7.71
CA GLN A 105 4.60 -8.10 -8.68
C GLN A 105 4.35 -9.40 -7.93
N THR A 106 3.29 -10.10 -8.33
CA THR A 106 2.81 -11.29 -7.65
C THR A 106 2.89 -12.49 -8.57
N ARG A 107 3.45 -13.57 -8.04
CA ARG A 107 3.46 -14.88 -8.69
C ARG A 107 2.30 -15.68 -8.11
N PHE A 108 1.31 -15.94 -8.94
CA PHE A 108 0.30 -16.94 -8.65
C PHE A 108 0.68 -18.26 -9.33
N GLU A 109 0.16 -19.36 -8.80
CA GLU A 109 0.41 -20.72 -9.27
C GLU A 109 0.22 -20.90 -10.79
N ASN A 110 -0.88 -20.38 -11.33
CA ASN A 110 -1.23 -20.48 -12.75
C ASN A 110 -0.93 -19.20 -13.54
N ARG A 111 -0.52 -18.12 -12.87
CA ARG A 111 -0.20 -16.81 -13.46
C ARG A 111 1.02 -16.19 -12.79
N PRO A 112 2.25 -16.44 -13.30
CA PRO A 112 3.49 -16.07 -12.62
C PRO A 112 3.87 -14.59 -12.74
N GLN A 113 3.09 -13.78 -13.45
CA GLN A 113 3.40 -12.36 -13.68
C GLN A 113 2.10 -11.55 -13.64
N ILE A 114 1.64 -11.26 -12.42
CA ILE A 114 0.51 -10.38 -12.16
C ILE A 114 1.01 -9.11 -11.49
N THR A 115 0.43 -7.98 -11.87
CA THR A 115 0.65 -6.71 -11.19
C THR A 115 -0.56 -6.40 -10.30
N GLU A 116 -0.29 -6.16 -9.04
CA GLU A 116 -1.29 -5.76 -8.05
C GLU A 116 -1.02 -4.33 -7.64
N THR A 117 -2.04 -3.46 -7.72
CA THR A 117 -1.99 -2.09 -7.21
C THR A 117 -2.95 -1.95 -6.04
N ILE A 118 -2.43 -1.64 -4.86
CA ILE A 118 -3.19 -1.48 -3.62
C ILE A 118 -3.02 -0.03 -3.17
N THR A 119 -4.13 0.63 -2.86
CA THR A 119 -4.12 2.04 -2.44
C THR A 119 -4.69 2.20 -1.03
N PRO A 120 -3.86 2.15 0.03
CA PRO A 120 -4.24 2.61 1.35
C PRO A 120 -4.46 4.12 1.40
N HIS A 121 -5.46 4.53 2.16
CA HIS A 121 -5.79 5.90 2.52
C HIS A 121 -5.67 6.03 4.04
N LEU A 122 -5.00 7.08 4.51
CA LEU A 122 -4.90 7.38 5.94
C LEU A 122 -6.18 8.07 6.39
N GLU A 123 -6.90 7.39 7.28
CA GLU A 123 -8.18 7.86 7.80
C GLU A 123 -8.17 7.79 9.31
N GLU A 124 -8.35 8.95 9.96
CA GLU A 124 -8.32 9.07 11.42
C GLU A 124 -7.04 8.47 12.04
N GLY A 125 -5.90 8.69 11.37
CA GLY A 125 -4.59 8.17 11.81
C GLY A 125 -4.39 6.67 11.55
N THR A 126 -5.32 5.99 10.88
CA THR A 126 -5.21 4.57 10.54
C THR A 126 -5.17 4.37 9.03
N TRP A 127 -4.19 3.63 8.53
CA TRP A 127 -4.14 3.24 7.13
C TRP A 127 -5.15 2.13 6.82
N ARG A 128 -6.03 2.38 5.86
CA ARG A 128 -7.03 1.40 5.40
C ARG A 128 -7.03 1.33 3.89
N VAL A 129 -7.18 0.12 3.33
CA VAL A 129 -7.24 -0.06 1.87
C VAL A 129 -8.49 0.63 1.31
N SER A 130 -8.28 1.58 0.39
CA SER A 130 -9.34 2.33 -0.30
C SER A 130 -9.59 1.85 -1.73
N GLY A 131 -8.65 1.10 -2.30
CA GLY A 131 -8.77 0.54 -3.63
C GLY A 131 -7.79 -0.60 -3.88
N TYR A 132 -8.21 -1.53 -4.72
CA TYR A 132 -7.41 -2.66 -5.18
C TYR A 132 -7.66 -2.89 -6.67
N TYR A 133 -6.58 -3.05 -7.42
CA TYR A 133 -6.60 -3.36 -8.84
C TYR A 133 -5.59 -4.46 -9.15
N VAL A 134 -5.92 -5.33 -10.10
CA VAL A 134 -5.09 -6.46 -10.49
C VAL A 134 -5.18 -6.71 -11.99
N ASN A 135 -4.02 -6.94 -12.63
CA ASN A 135 -3.90 -7.19 -14.07
C ASN A 135 -2.71 -8.08 -14.45
#